data_AF-A0A7Z9GEY7-F1
#
_entry.id   AF-A0A7Z9GEY7-F1
#
_cell.length_a   1.000
_cell.length_b   1.000
_cell.length_c   1.000
_cell.angle_alpha   90.00
_cell.angle_beta   90.00
_cell.angle_gamma   90.00
#
_symmetry.space_group_name_H-M   'P 1'
#
loop_
_entity.id
_entity.type
_entity.pdbx_description
1 polymer ?
#
loop_
_entity_poly.entity_id
_entity_poly.type
_entity_poly.pdbx_seq_one_letter_code
_entity_poly.pdbx_strand_id
1 'polypeptide(L)'
;MIRLMVISFAVLTSLGSGCNKEGKEENTPKSCIDSLKEQIQNLPPQTPPATIWQYTYNGSVVYLVPAPCCDRFNPLYNVDCEIICHPDGGITGKGDGKCNYFHSSATDKELLWKDTRSAE
;
A
#
# COMPACT_ATOMS: atom_id res chain seq x y z
N MET A 1 63.01 -6.60 -36.68
CA MET A 1 63.97 -6.39 -35.58
C MET A 1 63.20 -6.56 -34.28
N ILE A 2 63.33 -7.73 -33.68
CA ILE A 2 62.65 -8.15 -32.44
C ILE A 2 63.26 -7.38 -31.27
N ARG A 3 62.42 -6.80 -30.41
CA ARG A 3 62.78 -6.59 -29.01
C ARG A 3 61.64 -7.08 -28.13
N LEU A 4 61.86 -8.28 -27.57
CA LEU A 4 61.21 -8.71 -26.34
C LEU A 4 61.43 -7.63 -25.28
N MET A 5 60.36 -7.24 -24.60
CA MET A 5 60.48 -6.87 -23.20
C MET A 5 59.28 -7.47 -22.47
N VAL A 6 59.62 -8.50 -21.70
CA VAL A 6 58.75 -9.25 -20.80
C VAL A 6 58.43 -8.32 -19.62
N ILE A 7 57.16 -8.06 -19.36
CA ILE A 7 56.73 -7.53 -18.07
C ILE A 7 55.58 -8.42 -17.60
N SER A 8 55.97 -9.43 -16.80
CA SER A 8 55.06 -10.17 -15.95
C SER A 8 54.45 -9.22 -14.93
N PHE A 9 53.17 -8.89 -15.08
CA PHE A 9 52.37 -8.36 -13.99
C PHE A 9 51.44 -9.50 -13.53
N ALA A 10 51.76 -10.04 -12.36
CA ALA A 10 50.96 -11.05 -11.71
C ALA A 10 49.57 -10.46 -11.39
N VAL A 11 48.53 -10.96 -12.05
CA VAL A 11 47.14 -10.64 -11.74
C VAL A 11 46.74 -11.43 -10.51
N LEU A 12 46.74 -10.77 -9.35
CA LEU A 12 46.16 -11.27 -8.12
C LEU A 12 44.91 -10.42 -7.81
N THR A 13 43.73 -10.91 -8.17
CA THR A 13 42.47 -10.41 -7.61
C THR A 13 41.57 -11.59 -7.27
N SER A 14 41.71 -12.03 -6.01
CA SER A 14 40.85 -13.01 -5.37
C SER A 14 39.49 -12.41 -5.04
N LEU A 15 38.48 -13.27 -5.18
CA LEU A 15 37.07 -13.06 -4.92
C LEU A 15 36.80 -12.49 -3.52
N GLY A 16 35.88 -11.53 -3.49
CA GLY A 16 35.15 -11.13 -2.29
C GLY A 16 33.72 -10.81 -2.69
N SER A 17 32.86 -11.82 -2.76
CA SER A 17 31.41 -11.66 -2.85
C SER A 17 30.91 -11.02 -1.55
N GLY A 18 31.00 -9.70 -1.48
CA GLY A 18 30.21 -8.92 -0.53
C GLY A 18 28.75 -9.14 -0.89
N CYS A 19 28.05 -9.90 -0.05
CA CYS A 19 26.61 -10.04 -0.11
C CYS A 19 26.01 -8.69 0.28
N ASN A 20 25.91 -7.77 -0.70
CA ASN A 20 25.05 -6.60 -0.56
C ASN A 20 23.64 -7.16 -0.39
N LYS A 21 23.04 -6.98 0.79
CA LYS A 21 21.59 -6.97 0.89
C LYS A 21 21.11 -5.70 0.19
N GLU A 22 21.19 -5.69 -1.14
CA GLU A 22 20.36 -4.81 -1.94
C GLU A 22 18.93 -5.23 -1.65
N GLY A 23 18.19 -4.36 -0.97
CA GLY A 23 16.75 -4.49 -0.85
C GLY A 23 16.20 -4.58 -2.27
N LYS A 24 15.83 -5.80 -2.68
CA LYS A 24 15.02 -5.99 -3.87
C LYS A 24 13.70 -5.27 -3.60
N GLU A 25 13.56 -4.09 -4.17
CA GLU A 25 12.26 -3.61 -4.59
C GLU A 25 11.75 -4.63 -5.63
N GLU A 26 10.94 -5.55 -5.14
CA GLU A 26 10.50 -6.74 -5.84
C GLU A 26 9.55 -6.35 -6.97
N ASN A 27 9.87 -6.75 -8.21
CA ASN A 27 9.05 -6.53 -9.41
C ASN A 27 7.77 -7.39 -9.44
N THR A 28 7.24 -7.80 -8.28
CA THR A 28 5.94 -8.47 -8.16
C THR A 28 4.88 -7.40 -7.92
N PRO A 29 3.78 -7.35 -8.70
CA PRO A 29 2.70 -6.40 -8.43
C PRO A 29 2.17 -6.58 -7.00
N LYS A 30 2.24 -5.53 -6.19
CA LYS A 30 1.68 -5.55 -4.83
C LYS A 30 0.17 -5.72 -4.90
N SER A 31 -0.39 -6.47 -3.96
CA SER A 31 -1.84 -6.50 -3.79
C SER A 31 -2.36 -5.11 -3.42
N CYS A 32 -3.64 -4.85 -3.68
CA CYS A 32 -4.23 -3.58 -3.28
C CYS A 32 -4.11 -3.34 -1.77
N ILE A 33 -4.37 -4.38 -0.98
CA ILE A 33 -4.28 -4.32 0.48
C ILE A 33 -2.88 -3.98 0.95
N ASP A 34 -1.84 -4.57 0.35
CA ASP A 34 -0.46 -4.26 0.74
C ASP A 34 -0.05 -2.85 0.33
N SER A 35 -0.53 -2.38 -0.83
CA SER A 35 -0.33 -1.00 -1.27
C SER A 35 -1.02 0.01 -0.33
N LEU A 36 -2.22 -0.30 0.17
CA LEU A 36 -2.92 0.53 1.16
C LEU A 36 -2.20 0.55 2.51
N LYS A 37 -1.74 -0.62 3.00
CA LYS A 37 -0.95 -0.69 4.24
C LYS A 37 0.30 0.18 4.15
N GLU A 38 1.05 0.06 3.07
CA GLU A 38 2.27 0.84 2.85
C GLU A 38 1.98 2.34 2.78
N GLN A 39 0.95 2.76 2.04
CA GLN A 39 0.54 4.16 1.98
C GLN A 39 0.21 4.73 3.36
N ILE A 40 -0.54 3.99 4.17
CA ILE A 40 -0.89 4.38 5.55
C ILE A 40 0.37 4.40 6.43
N GLN A 41 1.26 3.42 6.28
CA GLN A 41 2.49 3.31 7.06
C GLN A 41 3.51 4.42 6.73
N ASN A 42 3.43 5.00 5.54
CA ASN A 42 4.23 6.16 5.16
C ASN A 42 3.69 7.50 5.71
N LEU A 43 2.50 7.49 6.33
CA LEU A 43 1.94 8.64 7.04
C LEU A 43 2.23 8.51 8.55
N PRO A 44 2.21 9.64 9.30
CA PRO A 44 2.22 9.60 10.76
C PRO A 44 1.10 8.71 11.30
N PRO A 45 1.32 7.98 12.41
CA PRO A 45 0.26 7.25 13.08
C PRO A 45 -0.92 8.17 13.38
N GLN A 46 -2.14 7.66 13.20
CA GLN A 46 -3.37 8.41 13.42
C GLN A 46 -4.12 7.94 14.67
N THR A 47 -4.88 8.85 15.27
CA THR A 47 -5.84 8.56 16.34
C THR A 47 -7.23 8.95 15.87
N PRO A 48 -8.17 7.99 15.70
CA PRO A 48 -8.01 6.55 15.94
C PRO A 48 -7.11 5.85 14.91
N PRO A 49 -6.53 4.66 15.25
CA PRO A 49 -5.68 3.91 14.33
C PRO A 49 -6.37 3.61 13.00
N ALA A 50 -5.60 3.65 11.91
CA ALA A 50 -6.13 3.36 10.58
C ALA A 50 -6.64 1.92 10.48
N THR A 51 -7.66 1.71 9.67
CA THR A 51 -8.24 0.39 9.42
C THR A 51 -8.53 0.22 7.94
N ILE A 52 -8.47 -1.02 7.46
CA ILE A 52 -8.90 -1.41 6.12
C ILE A 52 -9.99 -2.47 6.30
N TRP A 53 -11.19 -2.15 5.82
CA TRP A 53 -12.36 -3.03 5.90
C TRP A 53 -12.71 -3.56 4.52
N GLN A 54 -13.04 -4.84 4.44
CA GLN A 54 -13.60 -5.45 3.25
C GLN A 54 -15.12 -5.50 3.34
N TYR A 55 -15.77 -5.37 2.17
CA TYR A 55 -17.18 -5.65 1.98
C TYR A 55 -17.40 -6.31 0.62
N THR A 56 -18.56 -6.95 0.46
CA THR A 56 -19.16 -7.20 -0.85
C THR A 56 -20.14 -6.08 -1.14
N TYR A 57 -19.96 -5.36 -2.24
CA TYR A 57 -20.86 -4.30 -2.70
C TYR A 57 -21.13 -4.47 -4.20
N ASN A 58 -22.41 -4.48 -4.60
CA ASN A 58 -22.84 -4.76 -5.97
C ASN A 58 -22.21 -6.05 -6.56
N GLY A 59 -22.05 -7.09 -5.72
CA GLY A 59 -21.46 -8.37 -6.12
C GLY A 59 -19.95 -8.37 -6.30
N SER A 60 -19.26 -7.27 -5.99
CA SER A 60 -17.80 -7.14 -6.08
C SER A 60 -17.18 -6.91 -4.69
N VAL A 61 -15.96 -7.43 -4.51
CA VAL A 61 -15.16 -7.14 -3.31
C VAL A 61 -14.65 -5.71 -3.38
N VAL A 62 -14.80 -4.97 -2.28
CA VAL A 62 -14.36 -3.57 -2.15
C VAL A 62 -13.70 -3.34 -0.80
N TYR A 63 -12.85 -2.31 -0.72
CA TYR A 63 -12.11 -1.96 0.49
C TYR A 63 -12.43 -0.54 0.94
N LEU A 64 -12.97 -0.38 2.15
CA LEU A 64 -13.23 0.91 2.77
C LEU A 64 -12.07 1.28 3.69
N VAL A 65 -11.51 2.48 3.48
CA VAL A 65 -10.47 3.05 4.35
C VAL A 65 -11.04 4.30 5.03
N PRO A 66 -11.40 4.25 6.32
CA PRO A 66 -11.88 5.41 7.05
C PRO A 66 -10.79 6.48 7.18
N ALA A 67 -11.14 7.73 6.87
CA ALA A 67 -10.30 8.88 7.12
C ALA A 67 -10.11 9.11 8.63
N PRO A 68 -8.96 9.64 9.08
CA PRO A 68 -8.66 9.83 10.50
C PRO A 68 -9.62 10.79 11.20
N CYS A 69 -10.19 11.77 10.50
CA CYS A 69 -11.03 12.78 11.13
C CYS A 69 -11.92 13.57 10.15
N CYS A 70 -12.95 14.17 10.75
CA CYS A 70 -13.68 15.36 10.30
C CYS A 70 -14.43 15.20 8.97
N ASP A 71 -14.53 16.30 8.22
CA ASP A 71 -15.23 16.45 6.95
C ASP A 71 -14.46 15.82 5.78
N ARG A 72 -13.61 14.84 6.06
CA ARG A 72 -12.88 14.09 5.03
C ARG A 72 -13.75 12.94 4.55
N PHE A 73 -13.61 12.63 3.28
CA PHE A 73 -14.27 11.48 2.71
C PHE A 73 -13.55 10.19 3.09
N ASN A 74 -14.32 9.10 3.25
CA ASN A 74 -13.77 7.77 3.41
C ASN A 74 -13.73 7.08 2.04
N PRO A 75 -12.56 6.87 1.42
CA PRO A 75 -12.48 6.26 0.11
C PRO A 75 -12.86 4.77 0.13
N LEU A 76 -13.64 4.38 -0.89
CA LEU A 76 -13.93 2.99 -1.22
C LEU A 76 -13.13 2.60 -2.46
N TYR A 77 -12.32 1.54 -2.34
CA TYR A 77 -11.46 1.03 -3.39
C TYR A 77 -12.04 -0.25 -4.01
N ASN A 78 -11.83 -0.46 -5.30
CA ASN A 78 -12.02 -1.77 -5.94
C ASN A 78 -10.78 -2.67 -5.74
N VAL A 79 -10.82 -3.88 -6.29
CA VAL A 79 -9.71 -4.85 -6.21
C VAL A 79 -8.44 -4.40 -6.96
N ASP A 80 -8.59 -3.51 -7.95
CA ASP A 80 -7.52 -2.90 -8.72
C ASP A 80 -6.90 -1.68 -8.02
N CYS A 81 -7.34 -1.39 -6.79
CA CYS A 81 -6.86 -0.29 -5.96
C CYS A 81 -7.20 1.11 -6.47
N GLU A 82 -8.27 1.23 -7.24
CA GLU A 82 -8.83 2.48 -7.69
C GLU A 82 -9.96 2.93 -6.76
N ILE A 83 -10.01 4.23 -6.44
CA ILE A 83 -11.12 4.81 -5.69
C ILE A 83 -12.34 4.86 -6.61
N ILE A 84 -13.39 4.14 -6.25
CA ILE A 84 -14.64 4.11 -7.02
C ILE A 84 -15.63 5.19 -6.54
N CYS A 85 -15.57 5.57 -5.26
CA CYS A 85 -16.46 6.57 -4.65
C CYS A 85 -16.06 6.85 -3.19
N HIS A 86 -16.88 7.68 -2.53
CA HIS A 86 -16.86 7.87 -1.08
C HIS A 86 -18.28 7.68 -0.52
N PRO A 87 -18.58 6.57 0.18
CA PRO A 87 -19.93 6.28 0.66
C PRO A 87 -20.38 7.17 1.84
N ASP A 88 -19.44 7.69 2.62
CA ASP A 88 -19.65 8.56 3.77
C ASP A 88 -18.49 9.55 3.97
N GLY A 89 -18.57 10.32 5.06
CA GLY A 89 -17.67 11.44 5.32
C GLY A 89 -18.05 12.69 4.52
N GLY A 90 -17.12 13.64 4.40
CA GLY A 90 -17.41 14.97 3.86
C GLY A 90 -18.18 15.86 4.84
N ILE A 91 -18.39 17.13 4.48
CA ILE A 91 -19.05 18.14 5.33
C ILE A 91 -20.46 17.67 5.77
N THR A 92 -21.18 16.97 4.90
CA THR A 92 -22.54 16.49 5.20
C THR A 92 -22.56 15.10 5.84
N GLY A 93 -21.41 14.42 5.91
CA GLY A 93 -21.32 13.00 6.30
C GLY A 93 -21.92 12.00 5.29
N LYS A 94 -22.33 12.47 4.10
CA LYS A 94 -23.06 11.65 3.09
C LYS A 94 -22.17 11.14 1.96
N GLY A 95 -20.86 11.38 2.04
CA GLY A 95 -19.97 11.00 0.96
C GLY A 95 -20.14 11.87 -0.29
N ASP A 96 -19.69 11.34 -1.42
CA ASP A 96 -19.67 12.05 -2.72
C ASP A 96 -20.92 11.79 -3.59
N GLY A 97 -21.88 11.03 -3.08
CA GLY A 97 -23.13 10.70 -3.77
C GLY A 97 -23.00 9.68 -4.91
N LYS A 98 -21.84 9.03 -5.09
CA LYS A 98 -21.63 8.04 -6.16
C LYS A 98 -21.93 6.61 -5.71
N CYS A 99 -21.68 6.28 -4.44
CA CYS A 99 -21.97 4.95 -3.87
C CYS A 99 -23.31 4.90 -3.15
N ASN A 100 -24.37 4.93 -3.96
CA ASN A 100 -25.73 4.88 -3.45
C ASN A 100 -25.98 3.59 -2.64
N TYR A 101 -26.63 3.75 -1.50
CA TYR A 101 -27.07 2.66 -0.64
C TYR A 101 -25.97 1.77 -0.06
N PHE A 102 -24.68 2.14 -0.18
CA PHE A 102 -23.55 1.33 0.30
C PHE A 102 -23.76 0.79 1.72
N HIS A 103 -24.08 1.66 2.68
CA HIS A 103 -24.28 1.26 4.08
C HIS A 103 -25.50 0.34 4.32
N SER A 104 -26.48 0.35 3.42
CA SER A 104 -27.67 -0.49 3.52
C SER A 104 -27.59 -1.79 2.70
N SER A 105 -26.71 -1.88 1.71
CA SER A 105 -26.64 -3.01 0.78
C SER A 105 -25.33 -3.77 0.80
N ALA A 106 -24.24 -3.20 1.34
CA ALA A 106 -22.97 -3.89 1.45
C ALA A 106 -23.05 -5.03 2.49
N THR A 107 -22.46 -6.17 2.17
CA THR A 107 -22.45 -7.38 3.01
C THR A 107 -21.02 -7.83 3.30
N ASP A 108 -20.87 -8.93 4.03
CA ASP A 108 -19.59 -9.63 4.24
C ASP A 108 -18.49 -8.72 4.82
N LYS A 109 -18.89 -7.86 5.76
CA LYS A 109 -17.99 -6.93 6.44
C LYS A 109 -16.90 -7.69 7.19
N GLU A 110 -15.65 -7.44 6.84
CA GLU A 110 -14.48 -8.04 7.49
C GLU A 110 -13.40 -6.98 7.76
N LEU A 111 -12.77 -7.04 8.94
CA LEU A 111 -11.59 -6.23 9.24
C LEU A 111 -10.35 -6.95 8.70
N LEU A 112 -9.77 -6.45 7.61
CA LEU A 112 -8.57 -7.07 7.03
C LEU A 112 -7.29 -6.61 7.72
N TRP A 113 -7.25 -5.36 8.18
CA TRP A 113 -6.06 -4.79 8.80
C TRP A 113 -6.39 -3.59 9.69
N LYS A 114 -5.58 -3.44 10.74
CA LYS A 114 -5.59 -2.29 11.65
C LYS A 114 -4.14 -1.88 11.92
N ASP A 115 -3.85 -0.59 11.81
CA ASP A 115 -2.54 -0.04 12.17
C ASP A 115 -2.27 -0.26 13.66
N THR A 116 -1.12 -0.84 13.98
CA THR A 116 -0.69 -1.12 15.35
C THR A 116 0.15 0.00 15.94
N ARG A 117 0.54 0.99 15.13
CA ARG A 117 1.29 2.16 15.60
C ARG A 117 0.36 3.09 16.38
N SER A 118 0.86 3.66 17.49
CA SER A 118 0.17 4.69 18.27
C SER A 118 0.68 6.08 17.87
N ALA A 119 -0.23 7.06 17.79
CA ALA A 119 0.18 8.47 17.81
C ALA A 119 0.49 8.83 19.27
N GLU A 120 1.77 9.04 19.59
CA GLU A 120 2.22 9.52 20.90
C GLU A 120 2.00 11.02 21.07
#